data_AF-A0A914UU15-F1
#
_entry.id   AF-A0A914UU15-F1
#
_cell.length_a   1.000
_cell.length_b   1.000
_cell.length_c   1.000
_cell.angle_alpha   90.00
_cell.angle_beta   90.00
_cell.angle_gamma   90.00
#
_symmetry.space_group_name_H-M   'P 1'
#
loop_
_entity.id
_entity.type
_entity.pdbx_description
1 polymer ?
#
loop_
_entity_poly.entity_id
_entity_poly.type
_entity_poly.pdbx_seq_one_letter_code
_entity_poly.pdbx_strand_id
1 'polypeptide(L)'
;MAMPVEDSLDADALMMDLSFSPPKSKNHVLMGGPGCSREIPSSTADLLADLSLVEKEKTFTERYLSEREKLLRTFTNWSEYDQVDFMKQLLQQMCHYQHGQINSFLKPMLQRDFISLLPARGLSHLAESILSYVDAKSLCSCELVCREWRSVVAEGMLWKKLIERKVRTDSLWKGLSDKRGWQQYLFKSKDRLIQPILSTFAPGELPTDVGATEAQHRFYRKLYPDIERDIDTIESNWKCGRHVLQRINCHSENSK
;
A
#
# COMPACT_ATOMS: atom_id res chain seq x y z
N MET A 1 -33.53 -31.22 -34.25
CA MET A 1 -32.77 -29.98 -34.56
C MET A 1 -33.09 -29.01 -33.44
N ALA A 2 -32.26 -28.93 -32.40
CA ALA A 2 -30.97 -28.22 -32.33
C ALA A 2 -31.17 -26.96 -31.47
N MET A 3 -30.56 -27.03 -30.28
CA MET A 3 -30.16 -26.02 -29.28
C MET A 3 -30.50 -24.54 -29.51
N PRO A 4 -30.71 -23.78 -28.41
CA PRO A 4 -30.12 -22.47 -28.22
C PRO A 4 -28.85 -22.56 -27.34
N VAL A 5 -27.81 -21.86 -27.78
CA VAL A 5 -26.50 -21.68 -27.16
C VAL A 5 -26.43 -20.25 -26.61
N GLU A 6 -26.02 -20.13 -25.34
CA GLU A 6 -25.15 -19.12 -24.67
C GLU A 6 -25.36 -17.61 -25.01
N ASP A 7 -25.11 -16.62 -24.15
CA ASP A 7 -24.36 -16.50 -22.91
C ASP A 7 -24.67 -15.11 -22.29
N SER A 8 -24.02 -14.82 -21.16
CA SER A 8 -23.70 -13.48 -20.62
C SER A 8 -24.43 -13.04 -19.35
N LEU A 9 -23.73 -13.33 -18.25
CA LEU A 9 -23.63 -12.59 -17.00
C LEU A 9 -23.86 -11.08 -17.12
N ASP A 10 -24.70 -10.53 -16.23
CA ASP A 10 -24.47 -9.20 -15.67
C ASP A 10 -24.75 -9.25 -14.16
N ALA A 11 -23.67 -9.05 -13.42
CA ALA A 11 -23.64 -8.87 -11.98
C ALA A 11 -23.45 -7.38 -11.72
N ASP A 12 -24.53 -6.69 -11.38
CA ASP A 12 -24.46 -5.35 -10.79
C ASP A 12 -25.78 -5.04 -10.07
N ALA A 13 -25.74 -5.03 -8.73
CA ALA A 13 -26.58 -4.23 -7.82
C ALA A 13 -26.65 -4.86 -6.42
N LEU A 14 -25.60 -4.69 -5.61
CA LEU A 14 -25.76 -4.60 -4.14
C LEU A 14 -24.76 -3.57 -3.59
N MET A 15 -25.09 -2.30 -3.81
CA MET A 15 -24.67 -1.20 -2.95
C MET A 15 -25.42 -1.34 -1.61
N MET A 16 -24.72 -1.73 -0.55
CA MET A 16 -25.19 -1.53 0.82
C MET A 16 -24.21 -0.65 1.57
N ASP A 17 -24.76 0.49 2.00
CA ASP A 17 -24.22 1.39 3.02
C ASP A 17 -23.73 0.63 4.25
N LEU A 18 -22.50 0.91 4.68
CA LEU A 18 -22.05 0.72 6.05
C LEU A 18 -21.29 1.96 6.51
N SER A 19 -22.05 2.91 7.03
CA SER A 19 -21.56 3.93 7.94
C SER A 19 -21.16 3.25 9.26
N PHE A 20 -19.86 3.13 9.52
CA PHE A 20 -19.36 2.71 10.83
C PHE A 20 -18.56 3.85 11.47
N SER A 21 -19.19 4.49 12.45
CA SER A 21 -18.60 5.52 13.29
C SER A 21 -17.72 4.88 14.38
N PRO A 22 -16.50 5.36 14.64
CA PRO A 22 -15.66 4.79 15.70
C PRO A 22 -16.08 5.28 17.10
N PRO A 23 -15.89 4.46 18.16
CA PRO A 23 -16.26 4.83 19.52
C PRO A 23 -15.24 5.78 20.16
N LYS A 24 -15.74 6.77 20.90
CA LYS A 24 -14.96 7.69 21.73
C LYS A 24 -14.40 6.94 22.94
N SER A 25 -13.08 6.79 23.04
CA SER A 25 -12.42 6.31 24.26
C SER A 25 -12.03 7.49 25.16
N LYS A 26 -12.33 7.33 26.44
CA LYS A 26 -12.18 8.32 27.52
C LYS A 26 -10.71 8.49 27.92
N ASN A 27 -10.36 9.74 28.23
CA ASN A 27 -9.10 10.16 28.85
C ASN A 27 -8.77 9.32 30.10
N HIS A 28 -7.55 8.78 30.15
CA HIS A 28 -6.89 8.46 31.41
C HIS A 28 -5.48 9.05 31.38
N VAL A 29 -5.27 10.03 32.26
CA VAL A 29 -3.98 10.64 32.59
C VAL A 29 -3.19 9.64 33.44
N LEU A 30 -1.87 9.49 33.20
CA LEU A 30 -0.86 9.28 34.24
C LEU A 30 0.59 9.45 33.72
N MET A 31 1.26 10.39 34.40
CA MET A 31 2.68 10.74 34.57
C MET A 31 3.81 9.75 34.17
N GLY A 32 4.77 10.28 33.41
CA GLY A 32 6.22 10.42 33.71
C GLY A 32 7.08 9.25 34.23
N GLY A 33 8.10 8.86 33.45
CA GLY A 33 9.32 8.15 33.91
C GLY A 33 10.13 7.52 32.76
N PRO A 34 11.49 7.52 32.78
CA PRO A 34 12.29 7.57 31.55
C PRO A 34 12.92 6.24 31.09
N GLY A 35 13.19 6.17 29.79
CA GLY A 35 14.25 5.37 29.17
C GLY A 35 14.01 3.86 29.06
N CYS A 36 13.68 3.38 27.88
CA CYS A 36 13.92 1.98 27.54
C CYS A 36 14.27 1.86 26.04
N SER A 37 15.52 1.50 25.79
CA SER A 37 16.05 1.10 24.49
C SER A 37 15.15 0.02 23.88
N ARG A 38 14.65 0.23 22.66
CA ARG A 38 13.96 -0.81 21.91
C ARG A 38 14.98 -1.81 21.40
N GLU A 39 15.24 -2.84 22.18
CA GLU A 39 15.92 -4.04 21.68
C GLU A 39 14.99 -4.75 20.69
N ILE A 40 15.54 -5.05 19.51
CA ILE A 40 14.85 -5.78 18.45
C ILE A 40 14.90 -7.27 18.84
N PRO A 41 13.76 -7.98 18.87
CA PRO A 41 13.78 -9.40 19.16
C PRO A 41 14.54 -10.18 18.08
N SER A 42 15.59 -10.87 18.53
CA SER A 42 16.60 -11.56 17.70
C SER A 42 16.14 -12.96 17.29
N SER A 43 15.07 -13.48 17.89
CA SER A 43 14.66 -14.88 17.74
C SER A 43 13.22 -15.03 17.23
N THR A 44 12.99 -16.06 16.42
CA THR A 44 11.65 -16.58 16.10
C THR A 44 10.84 -16.92 17.35
N ALA A 45 11.50 -17.17 18.49
CA ALA A 45 10.84 -17.37 19.77
C ALA A 45 10.12 -16.11 20.28
N ASP A 46 10.65 -14.92 20.00
CA ASP A 46 10.08 -13.66 20.49
C ASP A 46 8.86 -13.22 19.65
N LEU A 47 8.85 -13.55 18.36
CA LEU A 47 7.67 -13.35 17.49
C LEU A 47 6.49 -14.25 17.88
N LEU A 48 6.76 -15.39 18.52
CA LEU A 48 5.72 -16.29 19.03
C LEU A 48 5.20 -15.85 20.42
N ALA A 49 5.95 -15.00 21.14
CA ALA A 49 5.55 -14.51 22.46
C ALA A 49 4.45 -13.43 22.38
N ASP A 50 4.46 -12.57 21.36
CA ASP A 50 3.47 -11.50 21.20
C ASP A 50 2.08 -11.97 20.71
N LEU A 51 1.94 -13.24 20.34
CA LEU A 51 0.63 -13.88 20.10
C LEU A 51 -0.05 -14.35 21.42
N SER A 52 0.62 -14.20 22.56
CA SER A 52 0.16 -14.70 23.87
C SER A 52 -0.72 -13.69 24.65
N LEU A 53 -1.44 -12.79 23.97
CA LEU A 53 -2.41 -11.92 24.64
C LEU A 53 -3.80 -12.57 24.70
N VAL A 54 -4.03 -13.24 25.84
CA VAL A 54 -5.34 -13.63 26.40
C VAL A 54 -6.12 -14.66 25.59
N GLU A 55 -5.50 -15.79 25.27
CA GLU A 55 -6.28 -17.03 25.27
C GLU A 55 -6.61 -17.35 26.73
N LYS A 56 -7.89 -17.32 27.11
CA LYS A 56 -8.35 -17.97 28.34
C LYS A 56 -7.70 -19.36 28.35
N GLU A 57 -6.81 -19.64 29.30
CA GLU A 57 -6.21 -20.96 29.49
C GLU A 57 -7.34 -21.97 29.68
N LYS A 58 -7.79 -22.57 28.58
CA LYS A 58 -8.62 -23.76 28.61
C LYS A 58 -7.67 -24.87 28.98
N THR A 59 -7.75 -25.29 30.24
CA THR A 59 -7.02 -26.46 30.72
C THR A 59 -7.38 -27.66 29.83
N PHE A 60 -6.40 -28.12 29.06
CA PHE A 60 -6.58 -29.31 28.22
C PHE A 60 -6.62 -30.55 29.11
N THR A 61 -7.50 -31.50 28.79
CA THR A 61 -7.60 -32.74 29.56
C THR A 61 -6.30 -33.55 29.45
N GLU A 62 -5.86 -34.15 30.55
CA GLU A 62 -4.65 -34.99 30.61
C GLU A 62 -4.67 -36.13 29.58
N ARG A 63 -5.85 -36.70 29.34
CA ARG A 63 -6.09 -37.68 28.27
C ARG A 63 -5.71 -37.13 26.89
N TYR A 64 -6.19 -35.94 26.53
CA TYR A 64 -5.87 -35.30 25.25
C TYR A 64 -4.37 -35.05 25.12
N LEU A 65 -3.71 -34.58 26.18
CA LEU A 65 -2.27 -34.35 26.17
C LEU A 65 -1.49 -35.65 25.89
N SER A 66 -1.91 -36.76 26.52
CA SER A 66 -1.30 -38.07 26.33
C SER A 66 -1.54 -38.66 24.92
N GLU A 67 -2.75 -38.49 24.37
CA GLU A 67 -3.11 -38.96 23.02
C GLU A 67 -2.43 -38.10 21.95
N ARG A 68 -2.38 -36.77 22.14
CA ARG A 68 -1.68 -35.81 21.29
C ARG A 68 -0.20 -36.15 21.15
N GLU A 69 0.47 -36.44 22.27
CA GLU A 69 1.90 -36.79 22.26
C GLU A 69 2.18 -38.06 21.45
N LYS A 70 1.32 -39.08 21.59
CA LYS A 70 1.42 -40.32 20.78
C LYS A 70 1.17 -40.04 19.30
N LEU A 71 0.15 -39.24 18.98
CA LEU A 71 -0.18 -38.86 17.60
C LEU A 71 0.96 -38.07 16.96
N LEU A 72 1.58 -37.13 17.67
CA LEU A 72 2.72 -36.35 17.17
C LEU A 72 3.91 -37.25 16.82
N ARG A 73 4.26 -38.21 17.68
CA ARG A 73 5.33 -39.18 17.39
C ARG A 73 5.02 -40.05 16.18
N THR A 74 3.77 -40.46 16.04
CA THR A 74 3.36 -41.29 14.88
C THR A 74 3.39 -40.45 13.60
N PHE A 75 2.92 -39.21 13.67
CA PHE A 75 2.91 -38.25 12.57
C PHE A 75 4.32 -37.93 12.06
N THR A 76 5.30 -37.76 12.94
CA THR A 76 6.70 -37.52 12.54
C THR A 76 7.35 -38.70 11.82
N ASN A 77 6.83 -39.92 12.02
CA ASN A 77 7.34 -41.12 11.37
C ASN A 77 6.71 -41.37 9.99
N TRP A 78 5.67 -40.64 9.63
CA TRP A 78 5.02 -40.73 8.33
C TRP A 78 5.75 -39.95 7.24
N SER A 79 5.50 -40.30 5.97
CA SER A 79 6.02 -39.54 4.83
C SER A 79 5.35 -38.18 4.72
N GLU A 80 5.98 -37.21 4.03
CA GLU A 80 5.37 -35.90 3.79
C GLU A 80 4.00 -36.00 3.10
N TYR A 81 3.83 -36.99 2.21
CA TYR A 81 2.56 -37.25 1.54
C TYR A 81 1.48 -37.68 2.54
N ASP A 82 1.79 -38.65 3.40
CA ASP A 82 0.86 -39.18 4.41
C ASP A 82 0.52 -38.12 5.47
N GLN A 83 1.49 -37.29 5.85
CA GLN A 83 1.28 -36.16 6.75
C GLN A 83 0.28 -35.16 6.17
N VAL A 84 0.44 -34.80 4.89
CA VAL A 84 -0.45 -33.85 4.20
C VAL A 84 -1.84 -34.46 4.00
N ASP A 85 -1.93 -35.74 3.63
CA ASP A 85 -3.22 -36.43 3.48
C ASP A 85 -3.98 -36.52 4.81
N PHE A 86 -3.30 -36.93 5.89
CA PHE A 86 -3.89 -36.96 7.22
C PHE A 86 -4.36 -35.57 7.69
N MET A 87 -3.56 -34.52 7.46
CA MET A 87 -3.97 -33.16 7.77
C MET A 87 -5.20 -32.72 6.97
N LYS A 88 -5.33 -33.13 5.69
CA LYS A 88 -6.56 -32.88 4.90
C LYS A 88 -7.77 -33.60 5.49
N GLN A 89 -7.62 -34.86 5.88
CA GLN A 89 -8.69 -35.62 6.52
C GLN A 89 -9.12 -34.96 7.84
N LEU A 90 -8.18 -34.50 8.66
CA LEU A 90 -8.48 -33.75 9.89
C LEU A 90 -9.22 -32.45 9.61
N LEU A 91 -8.76 -31.66 8.63
CA LEU A 91 -9.43 -30.42 8.26
C LEU A 91 -10.86 -30.67 7.76
N GLN A 92 -11.12 -31.76 7.02
CA GLN A 92 -12.48 -32.10 6.57
C GLN A 92 -13.47 -32.37 7.71
N GLN A 93 -12.99 -32.80 8.89
CA GLN A 93 -13.84 -33.07 10.06
C GLN A 93 -14.10 -31.81 10.92
N MET A 94 -13.43 -30.70 10.63
CA MET A 94 -13.56 -29.46 11.41
C MET A 94 -14.62 -28.52 10.85
N CYS A 95 -15.15 -27.63 11.69
CA CYS A 95 -16.11 -26.62 11.28
C CYS A 95 -15.42 -25.37 10.74
N HIS A 96 -16.18 -24.54 10.02
CA HIS A 96 -15.69 -23.28 9.42
C HIS A 96 -15.00 -22.36 10.45
N TYR A 97 -15.49 -22.30 11.69
CA TYR A 97 -14.87 -21.51 12.74
C TYR A 97 -13.46 -22.01 13.13
N GLN A 98 -13.30 -23.34 13.24
CA GLN A 98 -11.99 -23.96 13.50
C GLN A 98 -11.03 -23.78 12.32
N HIS A 99 -11.54 -23.87 11.08
CA HIS A 99 -10.75 -23.53 9.89
C HIS A 99 -10.26 -22.08 9.94
N GLY A 100 -11.09 -21.15 10.41
CA GLY A 100 -10.69 -19.76 10.63
C GLY A 100 -9.54 -19.61 11.62
N GLN A 101 -9.57 -20.36 12.74
CA GLN A 101 -8.47 -20.37 13.72
C GLN A 101 -7.18 -20.96 13.14
N ILE A 102 -7.27 -22.09 12.45
CA ILE A 102 -6.11 -22.72 11.81
C ILE A 102 -5.53 -21.82 10.72
N ASN A 103 -6.37 -21.20 9.89
CA ASN A 103 -5.93 -20.26 8.87
C ASN A 103 -5.19 -19.06 9.47
N SER A 104 -5.66 -18.52 10.60
CA SER A 104 -4.95 -17.46 11.33
C SER A 104 -3.60 -17.92 11.87
N PHE A 105 -3.48 -19.19 12.29
CA PHE A 105 -2.21 -19.79 12.71
C PHE A 105 -1.25 -20.06 11.52
N LEU A 106 -1.79 -20.49 10.37
CA LEU A 106 -1.01 -20.79 9.16
C LEU A 106 -0.54 -19.53 8.43
N LYS A 107 -1.35 -18.46 8.40
CA LYS A 107 -1.05 -17.22 7.66
C LYS A 107 0.36 -16.67 7.95
N PRO A 108 0.82 -16.52 9.22
CA PRO A 108 2.18 -16.09 9.53
C PRO A 108 3.29 -17.02 9.04
N MET A 109 3.00 -18.33 8.87
CA MET A 109 3.97 -19.32 8.38
C MET A 109 4.08 -19.30 6.85
N LEU A 110 3.00 -18.93 6.15
CA LEU A 110 2.91 -18.98 4.68
C LEU A 110 3.13 -17.63 4.01
N GLN A 111 2.78 -16.54 4.68
CA GLN A 111 2.82 -15.19 4.12
C GLN A 111 3.80 -14.33 4.90
N ARG A 112 4.62 -13.56 4.17
CA ARG A 112 5.49 -12.55 4.74
C ARG A 112 5.14 -11.20 4.15
N ASP A 113 4.91 -10.23 5.04
CA ASP A 113 4.80 -8.84 4.64
C ASP A 113 6.19 -8.25 4.42
N PHE A 114 6.72 -8.37 3.20
CA PHE A 114 8.04 -7.83 2.87
C PHE A 114 8.13 -6.31 3.09
N ILE A 115 7.05 -5.57 2.86
CA ILE A 115 7.08 -4.11 2.92
C ILE A 115 7.15 -3.63 4.36
N SER A 116 6.53 -4.33 5.31
CA SER A 116 6.68 -4.01 6.75
C SER A 116 7.94 -4.64 7.36
N LEU A 117 8.35 -5.83 6.91
CA LEU A 117 9.51 -6.54 7.46
C LEU A 117 10.86 -5.94 7.04
N LEU A 118 11.00 -5.47 5.80
CA LEU A 118 12.27 -4.94 5.29
C LEU A 118 12.72 -3.67 6.04
N PRO A 119 11.88 -2.65 6.26
CA PRO A 119 12.24 -1.48 7.06
C PRO A 119 12.60 -1.84 8.50
N ALA A 120 11.90 -2.80 9.10
CA ALA A 120 12.20 -3.27 10.46
C ALA A 120 13.60 -3.90 10.59
N ARG A 121 14.16 -4.41 9.48
CA ARG A 121 15.53 -4.94 9.40
C ARG A 121 16.55 -3.91 8.89
N GLY A 122 16.17 -2.64 8.76
CA GLY A 122 17.02 -1.56 8.23
C GLY A 122 17.18 -1.58 6.69
N LEU A 123 16.39 -2.40 5.98
CA LEU A 123 16.44 -2.58 4.53
C LEU A 123 15.37 -1.76 3.81
N SER A 124 15.05 -0.56 4.29
CA SER A 124 13.97 0.28 3.75
C SER A 124 14.11 0.56 2.24
N HIS A 125 15.35 0.71 1.75
CA HIS A 125 15.61 0.93 0.32
C HIS A 125 15.15 -0.24 -0.56
N LEU A 126 15.14 -1.49 -0.06
CA LEU A 126 14.63 -2.63 -0.81
C LEU A 126 13.11 -2.58 -0.94
N ALA A 127 12.40 -2.22 0.15
CA ALA A 127 10.96 -2.02 0.11
C ALA A 127 10.59 -0.90 -0.87
N GLU A 128 11.34 0.21 -0.84
CA GLU A 128 11.20 1.30 -1.80
C GLU A 128 11.47 0.85 -3.24
N SER A 129 12.49 0.01 -3.46
CA SER A 129 12.84 -0.52 -4.78
C SER A 129 11.70 -1.38 -5.35
N ILE A 130 11.14 -2.28 -4.55
CA ILE A 130 9.99 -3.13 -4.92
C ILE A 130 8.82 -2.25 -5.33
N LEU A 131 8.40 -1.35 -4.44
CA LEU A 131 7.24 -0.48 -4.68
C LEU A 131 7.49 0.54 -5.80
N SER A 132 8.75 0.82 -6.14
CA SER A 132 9.05 1.68 -7.28
C SER A 132 8.52 1.08 -8.58
N TYR A 133 8.48 -0.23 -8.78
CA TYR A 133 8.01 -0.84 -10.04
C TYR A 133 6.49 -0.78 -10.24
N VAL A 134 5.74 -0.36 -9.23
CA VAL A 134 4.29 -0.36 -9.20
C VAL A 134 3.73 0.84 -9.99
N ASP A 135 2.60 0.65 -10.69
CA ASP A 135 1.88 1.70 -11.40
C ASP A 135 1.03 2.56 -10.44
N ALA A 136 0.49 3.69 -10.93
CA ALA A 136 -0.23 4.64 -10.07
C ALA A 136 -1.44 4.02 -9.34
N LYS A 137 -2.23 3.20 -10.05
CA LYS A 137 -3.44 2.59 -9.47
C LYS A 137 -3.09 1.58 -8.38
N SER A 138 -2.09 0.74 -8.65
CA SER A 138 -1.61 -0.22 -7.65
C SER A 138 -0.89 0.49 -6.50
N LEU A 139 -0.18 1.60 -6.74
CA LEU A 139 0.45 2.40 -5.69
C LEU A 139 -0.59 3.04 -4.75
N CYS A 140 -1.73 3.49 -5.28
CA CYS A 140 -2.89 3.88 -4.47
C CYS A 140 -3.41 2.72 -3.61
N SER A 141 -3.45 1.50 -4.17
CA SER A 141 -3.87 0.32 -3.43
C SER A 141 -2.88 -0.03 -2.31
N CYS A 142 -1.57 0.11 -2.57
CA CYS A 142 -0.50 -0.10 -1.58
C CYS A 142 -0.67 0.79 -0.34
N GLU A 143 -1.06 2.05 -0.50
CA GLU A 143 -1.30 2.95 0.64
C GLU A 143 -2.51 2.58 1.50
N LEU A 144 -3.44 1.79 0.95
CA LEU A 144 -4.65 1.36 1.65
C LEU A 144 -4.48 0.01 2.37
N VAL A 145 -3.33 -0.66 2.21
CA VAL A 145 -3.05 -1.95 2.86
C VAL A 145 -2.97 -1.79 4.38
N CYS A 146 -2.06 -0.93 4.85
CA CYS A 146 -1.92 -0.60 6.26
C CYS A 146 -1.12 0.71 6.45
N ARG A 147 -0.93 1.13 7.71
CA ARG A 147 -0.22 2.37 8.05
C ARG A 147 1.27 2.30 7.71
N GLU A 148 1.88 1.13 7.91
CA GLU A 148 3.29 0.87 7.64
C GLU A 148 3.57 1.00 6.14
N TRP A 149 2.74 0.37 5.30
CA TRP A 149 2.84 0.51 3.85
C TRP A 149 2.72 1.97 3.40
N ARG A 150 1.76 2.71 3.93
CA ARG A 150 1.65 4.15 3.66
C ARG A 150 2.90 4.92 4.10
N SER A 151 3.47 4.61 5.27
CA SER A 151 4.71 5.24 5.75
C SER A 151 5.87 4.99 4.79
N VAL A 152 6.04 3.74 4.34
CA VAL A 152 7.09 3.38 3.36
C VAL A 152 6.89 4.13 2.04
N VAL A 153 5.65 4.26 1.56
CA VAL A 153 5.34 5.01 0.34
C VAL A 153 5.67 6.51 0.50
N ALA A 154 5.33 7.11 1.64
CA ALA A 154 5.57 8.52 1.94
C ALA A 154 7.05 8.82 2.14
N GLU A 155 7.72 8.08 3.02
CA GLU A 155 9.16 8.21 3.30
C GLU A 155 10.00 7.94 2.06
N GLY A 156 9.64 6.92 1.27
CA GLY A 156 10.28 6.57 0.02
C GLY A 156 10.03 7.54 -1.13
N MET A 157 9.17 8.54 -0.95
CA MET A 157 8.79 9.53 -1.96
C MET A 157 8.35 8.89 -3.29
N LEU A 158 7.57 7.81 -3.21
CA LEU A 158 7.29 6.97 -4.39
C LEU A 158 6.48 7.70 -5.46
N TRP A 159 5.54 8.58 -5.09
CA TRP A 159 4.81 9.42 -6.06
C TRP A 159 5.76 10.33 -6.85
N LYS A 160 6.73 10.94 -6.18
CA LYS A 160 7.76 11.74 -6.85
C LYS A 160 8.58 10.89 -7.81
N LYS A 161 9.06 9.73 -7.37
CA LYS A 161 9.83 8.79 -8.20
C LYS A 161 9.01 8.30 -9.42
N LEU A 162 7.72 8.06 -9.25
CA LEU A 162 6.80 7.68 -10.31
C LEU A 162 6.67 8.80 -11.36
N ILE A 163 6.44 10.04 -10.94
CA ILE A 163 6.36 11.20 -11.83
C ILE A 163 7.70 11.40 -12.55
N GLU A 164 8.83 11.35 -11.84
CA GLU A 164 10.17 11.48 -12.44
C GLU A 164 10.48 10.38 -13.46
N ARG A 165 9.98 9.16 -13.25
CA ARG A 165 10.08 8.08 -14.24
C ARG A 165 9.26 8.41 -15.47
N LYS A 166 7.99 8.81 -15.30
CA LYS A 166 7.11 9.19 -16.41
C LYS A 166 7.70 10.32 -17.23
N VAL A 167 8.23 11.37 -16.60
CA VAL A 167 8.94 12.48 -17.26
C VAL A 167 10.17 12.02 -18.04
N ARG A 168 10.88 10.99 -17.55
CA ARG A 168 12.04 10.43 -18.26
C ARG A 168 11.66 9.57 -19.47
N THR A 169 10.54 8.85 -19.39
CA THR A 169 10.13 7.89 -20.42
C THR A 169 9.20 8.49 -21.47
N ASP A 170 8.41 9.50 -21.11
CA ASP A 170 7.33 10.04 -21.93
C ASP A 170 7.59 11.52 -22.28
N SER A 171 7.62 11.83 -23.57
CA SER A 171 7.88 13.17 -24.10
C SER A 171 6.75 14.14 -23.81
N LEU A 172 5.49 13.68 -23.71
CA LEU A 172 4.36 14.51 -23.33
C LEU A 172 4.51 14.99 -21.88
N TRP A 173 4.87 14.08 -20.98
CA TRP A 173 5.12 14.41 -19.57
C TRP A 173 6.26 15.41 -19.42
N LYS A 174 7.34 15.22 -20.18
CA LYS A 174 8.47 16.16 -20.20
C LYS A 174 8.09 17.54 -20.76
N GLY A 175 7.35 17.58 -21.87
CA GLY A 175 6.90 18.87 -22.43
C GLY A 175 5.92 19.60 -21.50
N LEU A 176 5.06 18.85 -20.80
CA LEU A 176 4.10 19.39 -19.86
C LEU A 176 4.77 19.89 -18.58
N SER A 177 5.80 19.20 -18.08
CA SER A 177 6.55 19.59 -16.89
C SER A 177 7.22 20.96 -17.03
N ASP A 178 7.82 21.21 -18.19
CA ASP A 178 8.41 22.50 -18.54
C ASP A 178 7.33 23.59 -18.69
N LYS A 179 6.28 23.32 -19.47
CA LYS A 179 5.23 24.32 -19.78
C LYS A 179 4.37 24.72 -18.59
N ARG A 180 4.09 23.79 -17.67
CA ARG A 180 3.29 24.02 -16.46
C ARG A 180 4.13 24.43 -15.25
N GLY A 181 5.47 24.38 -15.37
CA GLY A 181 6.39 24.85 -14.33
C GLY A 181 6.60 23.90 -13.14
N TRP A 182 5.94 22.74 -13.10
CA TRP A 182 6.15 21.77 -12.00
C TRP A 182 7.47 21.00 -12.10
N GLN A 183 8.20 21.09 -13.20
CA GLN A 183 9.56 20.55 -13.32
C GLN A 183 10.51 21.06 -12.23
N GLN A 184 10.30 22.28 -11.72
CA GLN A 184 11.14 22.86 -10.68
C GLN A 184 11.11 22.10 -9.35
N TYR A 185 10.10 21.25 -9.13
CA TYR A 185 9.96 20.42 -7.93
C TYR A 185 10.55 19.01 -8.11
N LEU A 186 10.94 18.64 -9.34
CA LEU A 186 11.49 17.33 -9.66
C LEU A 186 13.02 17.34 -9.67
N PHE A 187 13.64 16.16 -9.53
CA PHE A 187 15.09 15.95 -9.61
C PHE A 187 15.95 16.72 -8.59
N LYS A 188 15.34 17.30 -7.55
CA LYS A 188 16.03 17.98 -6.44
C LYS A 188 16.02 17.11 -5.17
N SER A 189 16.99 17.31 -4.27
CA SER A 189 17.02 16.61 -2.97
C SER A 189 15.78 16.91 -2.13
N LYS A 190 15.37 15.95 -1.28
CA LYS A 190 14.20 16.06 -0.41
C LYS A 190 14.25 17.33 0.46
N ASP A 191 15.41 17.67 1.02
CA ASP A 191 15.56 18.81 1.93
C ASP A 191 15.33 20.16 1.24
N ARG A 192 15.79 20.30 -0.01
CA ARG A 192 15.65 21.54 -0.79
C ARG A 192 14.22 21.79 -1.24
N LEU A 193 13.36 20.78 -1.20
CA LEU A 193 11.99 20.85 -1.68
C LEU A 193 10.99 21.14 -0.57
N ILE A 194 11.40 21.09 0.71
CA ILE A 194 10.49 21.31 1.85
C ILE A 194 9.88 22.71 1.77
N GLN A 195 10.70 23.76 1.74
CA GLN A 195 10.21 25.15 1.74
C GLN A 195 9.35 25.49 0.50
N PRO A 196 9.79 25.20 -0.74
CA PRO A 196 8.97 25.47 -1.92
C PRO A 196 7.63 24.72 -1.91
N ILE A 197 7.60 23.47 -1.43
CA ILE A 197 6.35 22.68 -1.38
C ILE A 197 5.42 23.23 -0.30
N LEU A 198 5.92 23.56 0.88
CA LEU A 198 5.09 24.15 1.94
C LEU A 198 4.43 25.45 1.50
N SER A 199 5.12 26.28 0.71
CA SER A 199 4.53 27.51 0.14
C SER A 199 3.41 27.27 -0.89
N THR A 200 3.26 26.07 -1.43
CA THR A 200 2.17 25.76 -2.38
C THR A 200 0.83 25.50 -1.70
N PHE A 201 0.83 25.22 -0.39
CA PHE A 201 -0.39 24.97 0.37
C PHE A 201 -0.96 26.27 0.94
N ALA A 202 -2.29 26.39 0.91
CA ALA A 202 -2.96 27.54 1.50
C ALA A 202 -2.84 27.50 3.05
N PRO A 203 -2.88 28.67 3.73
CA PRO A 203 -2.91 28.71 5.19
C PRO A 203 -4.10 27.89 5.74
N GLY A 204 -3.80 26.85 6.54
CA GLY A 204 -4.80 25.93 7.11
C GLY A 204 -5.11 24.67 6.28
N GLU A 205 -4.53 24.50 5.10
CA GLU A 205 -4.72 23.30 4.26
C GLU A 205 -3.91 22.08 4.78
N LEU A 206 -2.84 22.35 5.52
CA LEU A 206 -2.04 21.37 6.25
C LEU A 206 -2.34 21.48 7.76
N PRO A 207 -2.61 20.35 8.44
CA PRO A 207 -2.59 20.33 9.89
C PRO A 207 -1.24 20.83 10.44
N THR A 208 -1.27 21.54 11.57
CA THR A 208 -0.10 22.23 12.15
C THR A 208 1.04 21.28 12.55
N ASP A 209 0.77 19.99 12.67
CA ASP A 209 1.70 18.92 13.08
C ASP A 209 2.10 17.97 11.92
N VAL A 210 1.85 18.35 10.66
CA VAL A 210 2.24 17.50 9.53
C VAL A 210 3.76 17.62 9.30
N GLY A 211 4.47 16.51 9.52
CA GLY A 211 5.90 16.41 9.22
C GLY A 211 6.21 16.69 7.74
N ALA A 212 7.42 17.21 7.48
CA ALA A 212 7.84 17.63 6.14
C ALA A 212 7.67 16.53 5.07
N THR A 213 7.95 15.27 5.41
CA THR A 213 7.77 14.10 4.53
C THR A 213 6.32 13.93 4.09
N GLU A 214 5.37 14.05 5.01
CA GLU A 214 3.94 13.86 4.71
C GLU A 214 3.41 15.02 3.85
N ALA A 215 3.88 16.25 4.09
CA ALA A 215 3.54 17.39 3.25
C ALA A 215 4.03 17.18 1.80
N GLN A 216 5.26 16.68 1.63
CA GLN A 216 5.80 16.36 0.31
C GLN A 216 5.03 15.20 -0.34
N HIS A 217 4.76 14.14 0.40
CA HIS A 217 3.97 13.01 -0.08
C HIS A 217 2.60 13.46 -0.60
N ARG A 218 1.87 14.26 0.19
CA ARG A 218 0.56 14.83 -0.18
C ARG A 218 0.65 15.68 -1.45
N PHE A 219 1.69 16.51 -1.58
CA PHE A 219 1.88 17.34 -2.77
C PHE A 219 1.99 16.50 -4.05
N TYR A 220 2.88 15.51 -4.09
CA TYR A 220 3.05 14.68 -5.30
C TYR A 220 1.87 13.75 -5.56
N ARG A 221 1.23 13.25 -4.49
CA ARG A 221 0.01 12.44 -4.59
C ARG A 221 -1.16 13.23 -5.19
N LYS A 222 -1.28 14.53 -4.88
CA LYS A 222 -2.28 15.44 -5.48
C LYS A 222 -1.90 15.86 -6.90
N LEU A 223 -0.61 16.10 -7.16
CA LEU A 223 -0.10 16.52 -8.46
C LEU A 223 -0.33 15.46 -9.55
N TYR A 224 -0.19 14.17 -9.23
CA TYR A 224 -0.33 13.09 -10.22
C TYR A 224 -1.69 13.08 -10.95
N PRO A 225 -2.85 13.03 -10.27
CA PRO A 225 -4.14 13.06 -10.95
C PRO A 225 -4.42 14.40 -11.65
N ASP A 226 -3.82 15.50 -11.20
CA ASP A 226 -3.92 16.78 -11.90
C ASP A 226 -3.16 16.75 -13.24
N ILE A 227 -2.00 16.09 -13.30
CA ILE A 227 -1.25 15.86 -14.54
C ILE A 227 -2.05 14.97 -15.51
N GLU A 228 -2.63 13.87 -15.03
CA GLU A 228 -3.46 13.00 -15.89
C GLU A 228 -4.66 13.75 -16.47
N ARG A 229 -5.35 14.55 -15.65
CA ARG A 229 -6.49 15.36 -16.11
C ARG A 229 -6.08 16.42 -17.15
N ASP A 230 -4.89 16.99 -16.99
CA ASP A 230 -4.29 17.91 -17.96
C ASP A 230 -4.02 17.22 -19.30
N ILE A 231 -3.48 15.99 -19.27
CA ILE A 231 -3.23 15.17 -20.46
C ILE A 231 -4.54 14.87 -21.18
N ASP A 232 -5.56 14.40 -20.46
CA ASP A 232 -6.87 14.11 -21.02
C ASP A 232 -7.52 15.35 -21.66
N THR A 233 -7.33 16.51 -21.02
CA THR A 233 -7.82 17.79 -21.53
C THR A 233 -7.11 18.18 -22.83
N ILE A 234 -5.78 17.99 -22.90
CA ILE A 234 -5.00 18.24 -24.10
C ILE A 234 -5.48 17.32 -25.23
N GLU A 235 -5.62 16.02 -24.97
CA GLU A 235 -6.12 15.07 -25.97
C GLU A 235 -7.52 15.43 -26.46
N SER A 236 -8.42 15.80 -25.55
CA SER A 236 -9.77 16.26 -25.89
C SER A 236 -9.73 17.51 -26.78
N ASN A 237 -8.85 18.47 -26.48
CA ASN A 237 -8.68 19.67 -27.29
C ASN A 237 -8.17 19.35 -28.70
N TRP A 238 -7.23 18.41 -28.84
CA TRP A 238 -6.80 17.91 -30.16
C TRP A 238 -7.94 17.23 -30.92
N LYS A 239 -8.69 16.34 -30.27
CA LYS A 239 -9.85 15.64 -30.88
C LYS A 239 -10.96 16.60 -31.33
N CYS A 240 -11.18 17.68 -30.59
CA CYS A 240 -12.23 18.68 -30.87
C CYS A 240 -11.73 19.92 -31.64
N GLY A 241 -10.45 19.97 -32.03
CA GLY A 241 -9.87 21.13 -32.73
C GLY A 241 -9.82 22.43 -31.92
N ARG A 242 -9.89 22.36 -30.57
CA ARG A 242 -9.81 23.55 -29.69
C ARG A 242 -8.37 24.02 -29.57
N HIS A 243 -8.05 25.17 -30.15
CA HIS A 243 -6.70 25.74 -30.14
C HIS A 243 -6.72 27.26 -30.08
N VAL A 244 -5.62 27.84 -29.60
CA VAL A 244 -5.39 29.29 -29.64
C VAL A 244 -4.54 29.62 -30.87
N LEU A 245 -5.08 30.45 -31.77
CA LEU A 245 -4.37 30.86 -32.98
C LEU A 245 -3.62 32.18 -32.73
N GLN A 246 -2.29 32.12 -32.80
CA GLN A 246 -1.43 33.31 -32.81
C GLN A 246 -0.91 33.52 -34.23
N ARG A 247 -1.09 34.74 -34.77
CA ARG A 247 -0.60 35.11 -36.11
C ARG A 247 0.63 35.99 -35.98
N ILE A 248 1.69 35.64 -36.69
CA ILE A 248 2.91 36.44 -36.79
C ILE A 248 2.89 37.11 -38.17
N ASN A 249 3.00 38.44 -38.19
CA ASN A 249 3.12 39.18 -39.44
C ASN A 249 4.59 39.26 -39.86
N CYS A 250 4.93 38.61 -40.97
CA CYS A 250 6.32 38.51 -41.43
C CYS A 250 6.82 39.75 -42.18
N HIS A 251 5.95 40.73 -42.46
CA HIS A 251 6.30 41.99 -43.16
C HIS A 251 7.25 41.82 -44.36
N SER A 252 7.09 40.75 -45.15
CA SER A 252 7.98 40.49 -46.29
C SER A 252 7.78 41.57 -47.37
N GLU A 253 8.81 42.37 -47.63
CA GLU A 253 8.83 43.31 -48.74
C GLU A 253 9.00 42.55 -50.07
N ASN A 254 8.19 42.87 -51.07
CA ASN A 254 8.36 42.33 -52.42
C ASN A 254 9.66 42.91 -53.01
N SER A 255 10.70 42.09 -53.16
CA SER A 255 11.85 42.44 -54.02
C SER A 255 11.34 42.66 -55.45
N LYS A 256 11.43 43.90 -55.92
CA LYS A 256 11.20 44.29 -57.32
C LYS A 256 12.53 44.30 -58.07
#